data_AF-A0A4V1TKV2-F1
#
_entry.id   AF-A0A4V1TKV2-F1
#
_cell.length_a   1.000
_cell.length_b   1.000
_cell.length_c   1.000
_cell.angle_alpha   90.00
_cell.angle_beta   90.00
_cell.angle_gamma   90.00
#
_symmetry.space_group_name_H-M   'P 1'
#
loop_
_entity.id
_entity.type
_entity.pdbx_description
1 polymer ?
#
loop_
_entity_poly.entity_id
_entity_poly.type
_entity_poly.pdbx_seq_one_letter_code
_entity_poly.pdbx_strand_id
1 'polypeptide(L)'
;MSSDATEDTKDESAAKYDFFKVIQGYLDEAADAVNLEPYIRTILSQPKNEIIVNFPVRMDDGTVRLFKGYRVQHSNIIGPFKGGIRYHEDVTLDDCKALAAMMTWKCALMRLPYGGGKGGVKCNPRQLSKAEVQRVTRRFFFSLGSNIGPDFDIPAPDVGTNGQMMAWAMDTYANTVGHLNKQGVKGVVTGKPVASGGTLGREKATGQGVVHCITEWAQEKGFDLEGATMIVQGFGNVGSHTATILSKLGVSTVAVGDHSGYLVNPEGFNPHKLQDHVAQHGSIAGYPGGKAVSRDEFFATKADIFVPAALENQVGVKEARALDVRLVAEGANGPLHPAGEKVLLERGIDILPDVLANAGGVTVSYFEWVQNKRSESWTLEEVDDKLETAMRRAYHDVTALARAKRLSMRVAAYAVALTRIQAVYRERDIFPLTRGAPGALRAYRVDPMTPAALRLRLLLAVAPALHACGASSAETGQGATPPTTATGQPAPGQPSSPGPLVAPPPGAQAWVTGGLVCTTSDHTRTMFGPPAAAPFASCQDWPDDRFVSQQIGALPCGPCSFAFVPEATRQMRSHRPEACCYRPGSPPDPGEVMVGRPLVIASRGRRAVLVAGAPGWAT
;
A
#
# COMPACT_ATOMS: atom_id res chain seq x y z
N MET A 1 -15.16 -6.29 67.37
CA MET A 1 -15.85 -5.21 66.65
C MET A 1 -14.74 -4.30 66.14
N SER A 2 -14.26 -4.40 64.90
CA SER A 2 -15.01 -4.37 63.62
C SER A 2 -15.82 -3.07 63.53
N SER A 3 -15.66 -2.21 62.52
CA SER A 3 -14.83 -2.28 61.29
C SER A 3 -14.88 -0.92 60.60
N ASP A 4 -13.76 -0.45 60.02
CA ASP A 4 -13.74 0.39 58.81
C ASP A 4 -12.29 0.76 58.44
N ALA A 5 -11.68 -0.02 57.54
CA ALA A 5 -10.40 0.27 56.89
C ALA A 5 -10.14 -0.70 55.71
N THR A 6 -11.06 -0.81 54.75
CA THR A 6 -10.86 -1.61 53.52
C THR A 6 -11.50 -0.95 52.31
N GLU A 7 -10.86 -1.12 51.15
CA GLU A 7 -11.33 -0.77 49.81
C GLU A 7 -11.26 0.72 49.41
N ASP A 8 -10.03 1.23 49.21
CA ASP A 8 -9.77 2.08 48.04
C ASP A 8 -8.36 1.85 47.45
N THR A 9 -8.08 0.59 47.11
CA THR A 9 -6.92 0.18 46.30
C THR A 9 -7.39 -0.53 45.04
N LYS A 10 -8.15 0.18 44.20
CA LYS A 10 -8.43 -0.25 42.83
C LYS A 10 -7.21 -0.05 41.94
N ASP A 11 -6.31 -1.03 42.03
CA ASP A 11 -5.59 -1.60 40.90
C ASP A 11 -5.22 -0.64 39.76
N GLU A 12 -4.19 0.19 39.96
CA GLU A 12 -3.50 0.89 38.87
C GLU A 12 -2.62 -0.05 38.02
N SER A 13 -2.65 -1.37 38.25
CA SER A 13 -1.68 -2.35 37.74
C SER A 13 -2.13 -3.18 36.53
N ALA A 14 -3.10 -2.70 35.74
CA ALA A 14 -3.44 -3.28 34.44
C ALA A 14 -4.00 -2.28 33.41
N ALA A 15 -3.26 -1.21 33.10
CA ALA A 15 -3.56 -0.41 31.91
C ALA A 15 -3.44 -1.28 30.64
N LYS A 16 -4.57 -1.71 30.08
CA LYS A 16 -4.64 -2.56 28.89
C LYS A 16 -3.83 -1.94 27.75
N TYR A 17 -2.93 -2.73 27.16
CA TYR A 17 -2.10 -2.30 26.02
C TYR A 17 -2.98 -1.76 24.89
N ASP A 18 -2.85 -0.46 24.64
CA ASP A 18 -3.58 0.29 23.61
C ASP A 18 -2.60 0.63 22.49
N PHE A 19 -2.63 -0.19 21.44
CA PHE A 19 -1.67 -0.06 20.34
C PHE A 19 -1.79 1.28 19.62
N PHE A 20 -3.00 1.86 19.54
CA PHE A 20 -3.19 3.15 18.88
C PHE A 20 -2.55 4.28 19.68
N LYS A 21 -2.69 4.29 21.00
CA LYS A 21 -1.98 5.25 21.88
C LYS A 21 -0.45 5.13 21.79
N VAL A 22 0.09 3.91 21.65
CA VAL A 22 1.54 3.72 21.44
C VAL A 22 2.00 4.41 20.14
N ILE A 23 1.27 4.23 19.04
CA ILE A 23 1.59 4.89 17.76
C ILE A 23 1.38 6.42 17.83
N GLN A 24 0.42 6.91 18.61
CA GLN A 24 0.26 8.34 18.88
C GLN A 24 1.44 8.91 19.69
N GLY A 25 1.97 8.18 20.68
CA GLY A 25 3.20 8.58 21.39
C GLY A 25 4.41 8.74 20.47
N TYR A 26 4.62 7.78 19.54
CA TYR A 26 5.69 7.90 18.54
C TYR A 26 5.46 9.03 17.53
N LEU A 27 4.21 9.35 17.18
CA LEU A 27 3.86 10.54 16.40
C LEU A 27 4.23 11.82 17.18
N ASP A 28 3.91 11.87 18.47
CA ASP A 28 4.16 13.02 19.33
C ASP A 28 5.67 13.31 19.50
N GLU A 29 6.46 12.29 19.88
CA GLU A 29 7.93 12.40 19.99
C GLU A 29 8.59 12.83 18.68
N ALA A 30 8.15 12.26 17.56
CA ALA A 30 8.69 12.58 16.24
C ALA A 30 8.23 13.95 15.72
N ALA A 31 7.03 14.40 16.08
CA ALA A 31 6.51 15.73 15.77
C ALA A 31 7.33 16.81 16.48
N ASP A 32 7.61 16.63 17.77
CA ASP A 32 8.46 17.53 18.55
C ASP A 32 9.89 17.55 17.99
N ALA A 33 10.43 16.38 17.62
CA ALA A 33 11.76 16.26 17.04
C ALA A 33 11.96 17.05 15.72
N VAL A 34 10.89 17.32 14.94
CA VAL A 34 10.96 18.06 13.67
C VAL A 34 10.29 19.44 13.69
N ASN A 35 9.82 19.91 14.86
CA ASN A 35 8.98 21.10 14.99
C ASN A 35 7.78 21.04 14.02
N LEU A 36 7.04 19.92 14.03
CA LEU A 36 5.85 19.72 13.21
C LEU A 36 4.79 20.78 13.56
N GLU A 37 4.22 21.43 12.54
CA GLU A 37 3.21 22.46 12.79
C GLU A 37 1.97 21.90 13.51
N PRO A 38 1.44 22.60 14.54
CA PRO A 38 0.41 22.03 15.41
C PRO A 38 -0.83 21.52 14.68
N TYR A 39 -1.29 22.22 13.64
CA TYR A 39 -2.46 21.79 12.85
C TYR A 39 -2.21 20.46 12.12
N ILE A 40 -0.97 20.22 11.67
CA ILE A 40 -0.58 18.97 10.99
C ILE A 40 -0.59 17.83 12.01
N ARG A 41 -0.03 18.04 13.21
CA ARG A 41 -0.10 17.09 14.33
C ARG A 41 -1.55 16.75 14.68
N THR A 42 -2.43 17.76 14.76
CA THR A 42 -3.88 17.54 15.00
C THR A 42 -4.51 16.68 13.91
N ILE A 43 -4.31 17.00 12.63
CA ILE A 43 -4.87 16.23 11.50
C ILE A 43 -4.34 14.79 11.49
N LEU A 44 -3.06 14.60 11.81
CA LEU A 44 -2.39 13.31 11.81
C LEU A 44 -2.65 12.46 13.07
N SER A 45 -3.30 13.01 14.10
CA SER A 45 -3.62 12.29 15.34
C SER A 45 -4.79 11.30 15.21
N GLN A 46 -5.58 11.42 14.13
CA GLN A 46 -6.76 10.58 13.85
C GLN A 46 -6.82 10.20 12.37
N PRO A 47 -7.41 9.05 12.02
CA PRO A 47 -7.63 8.70 10.63
C PRO A 47 -8.71 9.57 9.99
N LYS A 48 -8.54 9.84 8.69
CA LYS A 48 -9.48 10.59 7.86
C LYS A 48 -10.84 9.92 7.71
N ASN A 49 -10.89 8.59 7.51
CA ASN A 49 -12.13 7.82 7.48
C ASN A 49 -12.01 6.51 8.28
N GLU A 50 -13.08 6.16 8.98
CA GLU A 50 -13.25 4.87 9.66
C GLU A 50 -14.52 4.19 9.13
N ILE A 51 -14.36 3.15 8.31
CA ILE A 51 -15.48 2.47 7.64
C ILE A 51 -15.71 1.13 8.34
N ILE A 52 -16.92 0.92 8.86
CA ILE A 52 -17.36 -0.34 9.46
C ILE A 52 -18.46 -0.93 8.59
N VAL A 53 -18.28 -2.18 8.15
CA VAL A 53 -19.27 -2.93 7.36
C VAL A 53 -19.71 -4.19 8.11
N ASN A 54 -21.02 -4.43 8.16
CA ASN A 54 -21.57 -5.70 8.61
C ASN A 54 -22.22 -6.38 7.39
N PHE A 55 -21.81 -7.61 7.08
CA PHE A 55 -22.20 -8.26 5.82
C PHE A 55 -22.57 -9.74 6.02
N PRO A 56 -23.72 -10.20 5.50
CA PRO A 56 -24.15 -11.58 5.64
C PRO A 56 -23.45 -12.47 4.61
N VAL A 57 -23.09 -13.68 5.03
CA VAL A 57 -22.52 -14.73 4.17
C VAL A 57 -23.26 -16.03 4.45
N ARG A 58 -23.67 -16.75 3.40
CA ARG A 58 -24.19 -18.12 3.54
C ARG A 58 -23.03 -19.08 3.77
N MET A 59 -23.13 -19.90 4.80
CA MET A 59 -22.15 -20.92 5.19
C MET A 59 -22.40 -22.22 4.40
N ASP A 60 -21.46 -23.16 4.43
CA ASP A 60 -21.59 -24.42 3.69
C ASP A 60 -22.70 -25.35 4.25
N ASP A 61 -23.04 -25.21 5.53
CA ASP A 61 -24.21 -25.85 6.18
C ASP A 61 -25.57 -25.21 5.79
N GLY A 62 -25.55 -24.18 4.94
CA GLY A 62 -26.74 -23.44 4.50
C GLY A 62 -27.17 -22.30 5.43
N THR A 63 -26.64 -22.20 6.66
CA THR A 63 -26.93 -21.10 7.59
C THR A 63 -26.39 -19.76 7.06
N VAL A 64 -26.79 -18.65 7.68
CA VAL A 64 -26.28 -17.32 7.35
C VAL A 64 -25.59 -16.72 8.56
N ARG A 65 -24.31 -16.38 8.41
CA ARG A 65 -23.50 -15.71 9.44
C ARG A 65 -23.27 -14.26 9.05
N LEU A 66 -23.43 -13.36 10.01
CA LEU A 66 -23.08 -11.94 9.86
C LEU A 66 -21.61 -11.74 10.24
N PHE A 67 -20.81 -11.19 9.33
CA PHE A 67 -19.41 -10.84 9.56
C PHE A 67 -19.27 -9.33 9.75
N LYS A 68 -18.35 -8.92 10.63
CA LYS A 68 -17.96 -7.51 10.82
C LYS A 68 -16.59 -7.28 10.19
N GLY A 69 -16.48 -6.25 9.37
CA GLY A 69 -15.25 -5.82 8.72
C GLY A 69 -15.01 -4.32 8.87
N TYR A 70 -13.75 -3.93 8.73
CA TYR A 70 -13.26 -2.57 8.91
C TYR A 70 -12.39 -2.16 7.72
N ARG A 71 -12.46 -0.88 7.33
CA ARG A 71 -11.46 -0.22 6.49
C ARG A 71 -11.19 1.18 7.05
N VAL A 72 -10.03 1.35 7.67
CA VAL A 72 -9.52 2.62 8.17
C VAL A 72 -8.59 3.24 7.13
N GLN A 73 -8.78 4.52 6.88
CA GLN A 73 -8.06 5.31 5.88
C GLN A 73 -7.46 6.51 6.60
N HIS A 74 -6.16 6.48 6.87
CA HIS A 74 -5.52 7.40 7.82
C HIS A 74 -5.27 8.78 7.23
N SER A 75 -4.40 8.88 6.22
CA SER A 75 -4.20 10.13 5.47
C SER A 75 -3.97 9.82 4.00
N ASN A 76 -4.46 10.68 3.11
CA ASN A 76 -4.25 10.64 1.66
C ASN A 76 -3.56 11.90 1.10
N ILE A 77 -2.83 12.63 1.95
CA ILE A 77 -2.20 13.91 1.56
C ILE A 77 -1.11 13.75 0.49
N ILE A 78 -0.37 12.63 0.50
CA ILE A 78 0.65 12.29 -0.51
C ILE A 78 0.04 11.61 -1.75
N GLY A 79 -1.03 10.83 -1.58
CA GLY A 79 -1.61 9.99 -2.62
C GLY A 79 -2.65 9.01 -2.06
N PRO A 80 -3.13 8.05 -2.85
CA PRO A 80 -4.21 7.15 -2.43
C PRO A 80 -3.80 6.28 -1.24
N PHE A 81 -4.79 5.85 -0.46
CA PHE A 81 -4.56 5.04 0.74
C PHE A 81 -3.97 3.67 0.37
N LYS A 82 -3.01 3.18 1.16
CA LYS A 82 -2.39 1.87 0.95
C LYS A 82 -2.29 1.06 2.23
N GLY A 83 -2.70 -0.20 2.17
CA GLY A 83 -2.32 -1.21 3.16
C GLY A 83 -3.29 -2.39 3.28
N GLY A 84 -2.86 -3.41 4.01
CA GLY A 84 -3.42 -4.76 3.95
C GLY A 84 -4.79 -4.95 4.59
N ILE A 85 -5.36 -6.14 4.38
CA ILE A 85 -6.58 -6.65 5.02
C ILE A 85 -6.22 -7.85 5.90
N ARG A 86 -6.52 -7.77 7.21
CA ARG A 86 -6.27 -8.84 8.18
C ARG A 86 -7.52 -9.68 8.45
N TYR A 87 -7.43 -11.01 8.37
CA TYR A 87 -8.50 -11.91 8.80
C TYR A 87 -8.05 -12.58 10.09
N HIS A 88 -8.55 -12.07 11.22
CA HIS A 88 -8.25 -12.61 12.55
C HIS A 88 -9.46 -12.47 13.48
N GLU A 89 -9.60 -13.36 14.45
CA GLU A 89 -10.73 -13.31 15.39
C GLU A 89 -10.63 -12.14 16.38
N ASP A 90 -9.43 -11.62 16.62
CA ASP A 90 -9.20 -10.45 17.49
C ASP A 90 -9.18 -9.09 16.78
N VAL A 91 -9.48 -8.98 15.48
CA VAL A 91 -9.43 -7.68 14.79
C VAL A 91 -10.37 -6.66 15.47
N THR A 92 -9.77 -5.59 16.02
CA THR A 92 -10.47 -4.41 16.51
C THR A 92 -10.36 -3.22 15.54
N LEU A 93 -11.13 -2.18 15.80
CA LEU A 93 -11.03 -0.90 15.09
C LEU A 93 -9.71 -0.21 15.41
N ASP A 94 -9.31 -0.15 16.68
CA ASP A 94 -8.13 0.59 17.13
C ASP A 94 -6.82 -0.03 16.61
N ASP A 95 -6.74 -1.36 16.49
CA ASP A 95 -5.62 -2.02 15.79
C ASP A 95 -5.55 -1.58 14.33
N CYS A 96 -6.70 -1.48 13.64
CA CYS A 96 -6.74 -0.97 12.27
C CYS A 96 -6.32 0.51 12.19
N LYS A 97 -6.63 1.33 13.20
CA LYS A 97 -6.18 2.73 13.29
C LYS A 97 -4.66 2.82 13.45
N ALA A 98 -4.08 2.09 14.40
CA ALA A 98 -2.64 2.01 14.63
C ALA A 98 -1.89 1.56 13.37
N LEU A 99 -2.34 0.47 12.77
CA LEU A 99 -1.74 -0.09 11.56
C LEU A 99 -1.91 0.84 10.33
N ALA A 100 -3.03 1.58 10.20
CA ALA A 100 -3.22 2.54 9.11
C ALA A 100 -2.36 3.81 9.26
N ALA A 101 -2.16 4.28 10.50
CA ALA A 101 -1.21 5.35 10.81
C ALA A 101 0.21 4.93 10.44
N MET A 102 0.68 3.76 10.89
CA MET A 102 1.99 3.22 10.51
C MET A 102 2.18 3.04 9.01
N MET A 103 1.13 2.66 8.26
CA MET A 103 1.20 2.63 6.79
C MET A 103 1.43 4.03 6.19
N THR A 104 0.92 5.10 6.81
CA THR A 104 1.18 6.48 6.38
C THR A 104 2.67 6.82 6.54
N TRP A 105 3.24 6.51 7.71
CA TRP A 105 4.66 6.76 8.01
C TRP A 105 5.57 5.96 7.09
N LYS A 106 5.27 4.67 6.93
CA LYS A 106 6.03 3.73 6.08
C LYS A 106 6.01 4.12 4.61
N CYS A 107 4.86 4.51 4.06
CA CYS A 107 4.76 5.02 2.68
C CYS A 107 5.56 6.32 2.50
N ALA A 108 5.45 7.27 3.43
CA ALA A 108 6.18 8.53 3.36
C ALA A 108 7.70 8.35 3.48
N LEU A 109 8.18 7.54 4.43
CA LEU A 109 9.59 7.18 4.61
C LEU A 109 10.17 6.54 3.33
N MET A 110 9.47 5.56 2.77
CA MET A 110 9.89 4.89 1.53
C MET A 110 9.73 5.77 0.27
N ARG A 111 9.29 7.02 0.43
CA ARG A 111 9.02 8.01 -0.63
C ARG A 111 7.99 7.53 -1.66
N LEU A 112 7.08 6.64 -1.27
CA LEU A 112 6.01 6.12 -2.11
C LEU A 112 4.91 7.19 -2.27
N PRO A 113 4.24 7.27 -3.44
CA PRO A 113 3.15 8.23 -3.68
C PRO A 113 1.82 7.74 -3.07
N TYR A 114 1.85 7.39 -1.79
CA TYR A 114 0.73 6.78 -1.07
C TYR A 114 0.49 7.42 0.30
N GLY A 115 -0.78 7.38 0.68
CA GLY A 115 -1.23 7.49 2.05
C GLY A 115 -1.15 6.16 2.81
N GLY A 116 -1.75 6.12 4.00
CA GLY A 116 -1.87 4.90 4.81
C GLY A 116 -3.31 4.45 4.99
N GLY A 117 -3.55 3.15 4.85
CA GLY A 117 -4.84 2.52 5.13
C GLY A 117 -4.66 1.11 5.69
N LYS A 118 -5.67 0.58 6.36
CA LYS A 118 -5.70 -0.80 6.85
C LYS A 118 -7.15 -1.27 6.89
N GLY A 119 -7.38 -2.56 6.68
CA GLY A 119 -8.67 -3.15 7.00
C GLY A 119 -8.51 -4.51 7.66
N GLY A 120 -9.64 -5.07 8.03
CA GLY A 120 -9.70 -6.44 8.49
C GLY A 120 -11.12 -6.95 8.65
N VAL A 121 -11.27 -8.26 8.79
CA VAL A 121 -12.54 -8.94 9.06
C VAL A 121 -12.36 -9.74 10.33
N LYS A 122 -13.32 -9.62 11.25
CA LYS A 122 -13.31 -10.34 12.53
C LYS A 122 -13.72 -11.80 12.32
N CYS A 123 -12.80 -12.63 11.86
CA CYS A 123 -13.00 -14.05 11.59
C CYS A 123 -11.70 -14.86 11.69
N ASN A 124 -11.84 -16.15 12.03
CA ASN A 124 -10.75 -17.10 11.96
C ASN A 124 -10.80 -17.85 10.62
N PRO A 125 -9.90 -17.58 9.66
CA PRO A 125 -9.96 -18.21 8.34
C PRO A 125 -9.63 -19.71 8.37
N ARG A 126 -9.04 -20.23 9.46
CA ARG A 126 -8.75 -21.67 9.63
C ARG A 126 -10.00 -22.49 9.99
N GLN A 127 -11.05 -21.84 10.50
CA GLN A 127 -12.36 -22.44 10.82
C GLN A 127 -13.36 -22.35 9.66
N LEU A 128 -12.95 -21.80 8.51
CA LEU A 128 -13.80 -21.61 7.35
C LEU A 128 -13.33 -22.49 6.20
N SER A 129 -14.26 -23.04 5.42
CA SER A 129 -13.91 -23.74 4.19
C SER A 129 -13.29 -22.79 3.16
N LYS A 130 -12.56 -23.32 2.17
CA LYS A 130 -12.03 -22.52 1.06
C LYS A 130 -13.15 -21.77 0.31
N ALA A 131 -14.33 -22.36 0.20
CA ALA A 131 -15.49 -21.74 -0.44
C ALA A 131 -16.09 -20.62 0.44
N GLU A 132 -16.16 -20.82 1.76
CA GLU A 132 -16.59 -19.80 2.72
C GLU A 132 -15.63 -18.61 2.75
N VAL A 133 -14.31 -18.83 2.81
CA VAL A 133 -13.30 -17.76 2.74
C VAL A 133 -13.45 -16.97 1.44
N GLN A 134 -13.73 -17.63 0.31
CA GLN A 134 -14.05 -16.95 -0.94
C GLN A 134 -15.32 -16.09 -0.82
N ARG A 135 -16.43 -16.63 -0.31
CA ARG A 135 -17.69 -15.88 -0.16
C ARG A 135 -17.55 -14.70 0.80
N VAL A 136 -16.83 -14.86 1.92
CA VAL A 136 -16.46 -13.77 2.85
C VAL A 136 -15.64 -12.70 2.13
N THR A 137 -14.60 -13.10 1.38
CA THR A 137 -13.73 -12.16 0.65
C THR A 137 -14.53 -11.34 -0.37
N ARG A 138 -15.30 -12.02 -1.23
CA ARG A 138 -16.12 -11.37 -2.25
C ARG A 138 -17.14 -10.42 -1.62
N ARG A 139 -17.85 -10.87 -0.58
CA ARG A 139 -18.87 -10.04 0.07
C ARG A 139 -18.29 -8.85 0.82
N PHE A 140 -17.14 -9.00 1.50
CA PHE A 140 -16.44 -7.89 2.15
C PHE A 140 -16.02 -6.81 1.14
N PHE A 141 -15.33 -7.19 0.07
CA PHE A 141 -14.89 -6.23 -0.97
C PHE A 141 -16.06 -5.58 -1.70
N PHE A 142 -17.15 -6.32 -1.97
CA PHE A 142 -18.40 -5.75 -2.47
C PHE A 142 -18.97 -4.70 -1.50
N SER A 143 -18.96 -4.97 -0.19
CA SER A 143 -19.46 -4.04 0.83
C SER A 143 -18.61 -2.78 1.01
N LEU A 144 -17.33 -2.79 0.61
CA LEU A 144 -16.52 -1.56 0.55
C LEU A 144 -16.91 -0.66 -0.61
N GLY A 145 -17.35 -1.23 -1.75
CA GLY A 145 -17.87 -0.47 -2.89
C GLY A 145 -16.90 0.60 -3.40
N SER A 146 -17.40 1.83 -3.56
CA SER A 146 -16.62 3.00 -4.03
C SER A 146 -15.61 3.54 -3.01
N ASN A 147 -15.53 2.98 -1.79
CA ASN A 147 -14.50 3.37 -0.82
C ASN A 147 -13.11 2.79 -1.15
N ILE A 148 -13.02 1.90 -2.14
CA ILE A 148 -11.77 1.36 -2.68
C ILE A 148 -11.66 1.67 -4.18
N GLY A 149 -10.43 1.73 -4.70
CA GLY A 149 -10.20 2.02 -6.12
C GLY A 149 -8.71 2.18 -6.44
N PRO A 150 -8.28 1.90 -7.68
CA PRO A 150 -6.86 1.90 -8.07
C PRO A 150 -6.17 3.25 -7.89
N ASP A 151 -6.91 4.36 -7.89
CA ASP A 151 -6.40 5.71 -7.66
C ASP A 151 -6.96 6.35 -6.37
N PHE A 152 -7.56 5.57 -5.46
CA PHE A 152 -8.15 6.08 -4.21
C PHE A 152 -7.75 5.31 -2.95
N ASP A 153 -7.96 4.00 -2.90
CA ASP A 153 -7.55 3.13 -1.80
C ASP A 153 -7.28 1.71 -2.33
N ILE A 154 -6.05 1.22 -2.08
CA ILE A 154 -5.51 -0.01 -2.66
C ILE A 154 -5.18 -1.02 -1.54
N PRO A 155 -6.09 -1.97 -1.25
CA PRO A 155 -5.82 -3.09 -0.34
C PRO A 155 -4.65 -4.00 -0.76
N ALA A 156 -4.27 -4.90 0.16
CA ALA A 156 -3.21 -5.91 0.01
C ALA A 156 -3.44 -7.08 0.99
N PRO A 157 -2.65 -8.17 0.93
CA PRO A 157 -2.65 -9.18 1.99
C PRO A 157 -2.10 -8.61 3.30
N ASP A 158 -2.65 -9.11 4.41
CA ASP A 158 -2.08 -9.10 5.76
C ASP A 158 -2.34 -10.48 6.42
N VAL A 159 -2.11 -10.60 7.74
CA VAL A 159 -2.30 -11.84 8.51
C VAL A 159 -3.68 -12.47 8.22
N GLY A 160 -3.70 -13.77 7.95
CA GLY A 160 -4.91 -14.52 7.61
C GLY A 160 -5.41 -14.37 6.16
N THR A 161 -4.68 -13.63 5.30
CA THR A 161 -5.03 -13.46 3.88
C THR A 161 -3.82 -13.71 2.96
N ASN A 162 -4.08 -13.93 1.66
CA ASN A 162 -3.05 -14.27 0.68
C ASN A 162 -3.39 -13.73 -0.72
N GLY A 163 -2.52 -14.00 -1.70
CA GLY A 163 -2.72 -13.54 -3.07
C GLY A 163 -3.97 -14.10 -3.76
N GLN A 164 -4.37 -15.34 -3.46
CA GLN A 164 -5.61 -15.90 -4.02
C GLN A 164 -6.84 -15.08 -3.59
N MET A 165 -6.84 -14.58 -2.35
CA MET A 165 -7.90 -13.68 -1.86
C MET A 165 -7.84 -12.30 -2.52
N MET A 166 -6.64 -11.79 -2.84
CA MET A 166 -6.50 -10.57 -3.64
C MET A 166 -6.99 -10.75 -5.08
N ALA A 167 -6.81 -11.92 -5.68
CA ALA A 167 -7.40 -12.22 -6.99
C ALA A 167 -8.94 -12.21 -6.94
N TRP A 168 -9.56 -12.80 -5.90
CA TRP A 168 -11.01 -12.72 -5.70
C TRP A 168 -11.50 -11.30 -5.40
N ALA A 169 -10.73 -10.50 -4.67
CA ALA A 169 -11.02 -9.10 -4.41
C ALA A 169 -11.00 -8.25 -5.70
N MET A 170 -9.94 -8.38 -6.50
CA MET A 170 -9.80 -7.73 -7.81
C MET A 170 -10.96 -8.11 -8.74
N ASP A 171 -11.25 -9.40 -8.86
CA ASP A 171 -12.35 -9.92 -9.69
C ASP A 171 -13.72 -9.41 -9.23
N THR A 172 -13.97 -9.38 -7.91
CA THR A 172 -15.22 -8.82 -7.37
C THR A 172 -15.34 -7.34 -7.73
N TYR A 173 -14.29 -6.55 -7.47
CA TYR A 173 -14.29 -5.12 -7.80
C TYR A 173 -14.51 -4.89 -9.31
N ALA A 174 -13.79 -5.63 -10.17
CA ALA A 174 -13.88 -5.53 -11.63
C ALA A 174 -15.27 -5.87 -12.20
N ASN A 175 -16.06 -6.69 -11.52
CA ASN A 175 -17.45 -6.98 -11.88
C ASN A 175 -18.47 -6.04 -11.25
N THR A 176 -18.07 -5.22 -10.26
CA THR A 176 -18.93 -4.17 -9.66
C THR A 176 -18.78 -2.80 -10.31
N VAL A 177 -17.63 -2.51 -10.91
CA VAL A 177 -17.40 -1.25 -11.64
C VAL A 177 -17.75 -1.40 -13.13
N GLY A 178 -18.03 -0.28 -13.79
CA GLY A 178 -18.39 -0.28 -15.20
C GLY A 178 -17.29 -0.79 -16.13
N HIS A 179 -17.67 -1.12 -17.36
CA HIS A 179 -16.79 -1.71 -18.39
C HIS A 179 -15.60 -0.83 -18.81
N LEU A 180 -15.64 0.47 -18.50
CA LEU A 180 -14.55 1.41 -18.79
C LEU A 180 -13.37 1.12 -17.85
N ASN A 181 -12.16 1.01 -18.43
CA ASN A 181 -10.91 0.75 -17.71
C ASN A 181 -10.74 -0.67 -17.07
N LYS A 182 -11.21 -1.73 -17.74
CA LYS A 182 -10.97 -3.15 -17.33
C LYS A 182 -9.50 -3.57 -17.17
N GLN A 183 -8.51 -2.80 -17.62
CA GLN A 183 -7.10 -3.04 -17.29
C GLN A 183 -6.68 -2.33 -16.00
N GLY A 184 -7.03 -1.04 -15.82
CA GLY A 184 -6.68 -0.27 -14.63
C GLY A 184 -7.25 -0.81 -13.32
N VAL A 185 -8.38 -1.55 -13.36
CA VAL A 185 -8.92 -2.25 -12.18
C VAL A 185 -7.94 -3.25 -11.56
N LYS A 186 -6.93 -3.75 -12.28
CA LYS A 186 -5.88 -4.62 -11.71
C LYS A 186 -5.13 -3.95 -10.56
N GLY A 187 -4.97 -2.62 -10.63
CA GLY A 187 -4.34 -1.81 -9.59
C GLY A 187 -5.19 -1.60 -8.33
N VAL A 188 -6.43 -2.10 -8.26
CA VAL A 188 -7.29 -1.92 -7.07
C VAL A 188 -6.77 -2.66 -5.83
N VAL A 189 -6.01 -3.74 -6.02
CA VAL A 189 -5.32 -4.44 -4.93
C VAL A 189 -3.93 -4.87 -5.39
N THR A 190 -3.01 -5.01 -4.44
CA THR A 190 -1.65 -5.54 -4.67
C THR A 190 -1.47 -6.88 -3.95
N GLY A 191 -0.34 -7.55 -4.14
CA GLY A 191 -0.07 -8.89 -3.62
C GLY A 191 -0.84 -9.98 -4.36
N LYS A 192 -1.19 -9.76 -5.63
CA LYS A 192 -1.91 -10.75 -6.47
C LYS A 192 -0.97 -11.89 -6.91
N PRO A 193 -1.49 -13.04 -7.37
CA PRO A 193 -0.70 -14.03 -8.09
C PRO A 193 -0.21 -13.42 -9.41
N VAL A 194 0.97 -13.82 -9.89
CA VAL A 194 1.59 -13.27 -11.12
C VAL A 194 0.63 -13.37 -12.32
N ALA A 195 -0.04 -14.51 -12.49
CA ALA A 195 -1.05 -14.72 -13.54
C ALA A 195 -2.27 -13.77 -13.48
N SER A 196 -2.49 -13.09 -12.35
CA SER A 196 -3.54 -12.06 -12.17
C SER A 196 -2.98 -10.64 -12.10
N GLY A 197 -1.75 -10.40 -12.58
CA GLY A 197 -1.08 -9.11 -12.51
C GLY A 197 -0.37 -8.85 -11.19
N GLY A 198 0.03 -9.90 -10.46
CA GLY A 198 1.03 -9.80 -9.40
C GLY A 198 2.42 -9.52 -9.95
N THR A 199 3.34 -9.04 -9.10
CA THR A 199 4.75 -8.83 -9.45
C THR A 199 5.65 -9.93 -8.90
N LEU A 200 6.80 -10.15 -9.54
CA LEU A 200 7.84 -11.07 -9.08
C LEU A 200 8.47 -10.57 -7.77
N GLY A 201 9.13 -11.45 -7.02
CA GLY A 201 9.82 -11.11 -5.77
C GLY A 201 8.91 -10.76 -4.57
N ARG A 202 7.60 -10.56 -4.77
CA ARG A 202 6.68 -10.08 -3.73
C ARG A 202 6.65 -10.94 -2.46
N GLU A 203 6.85 -12.25 -2.55
CA GLU A 203 6.86 -13.17 -1.40
C GLU A 203 8.03 -12.86 -0.46
N LYS A 204 9.27 -12.89 -0.99
CA LYS A 204 10.49 -12.58 -0.24
C LYS A 204 10.69 -11.09 0.12
N ALA A 205 10.01 -10.16 -0.56
CA ALA A 205 10.22 -8.71 -0.45
C ALA A 205 10.28 -8.13 0.99
N THR A 206 9.45 -8.61 1.92
CA THR A 206 9.50 -8.13 3.31
C THR A 206 10.74 -8.63 4.04
N GLY A 207 11.12 -9.90 3.88
CA GLY A 207 12.34 -10.46 4.46
C GLY A 207 13.60 -9.87 3.83
N GLN A 208 13.59 -9.64 2.52
CA GLN A 208 14.65 -8.87 1.83
C GLN A 208 14.82 -7.47 2.43
N GLY A 209 13.73 -6.75 2.71
CA GLY A 209 13.80 -5.44 3.38
C GLY A 209 14.54 -5.50 4.71
N VAL A 210 14.24 -6.52 5.53
CA VAL A 210 14.93 -6.75 6.81
C VAL A 210 16.42 -7.04 6.57
N VAL A 211 16.75 -7.90 5.60
CA VAL A 211 18.15 -8.18 5.23
C VAL A 211 18.89 -6.92 4.79
N HIS A 212 18.34 -6.11 3.87
CA HIS A 212 19.01 -4.90 3.42
C HIS A 212 19.31 -3.93 4.58
N CYS A 213 18.40 -3.80 5.55
CA CYS A 213 18.66 -2.97 6.73
C CYS A 213 19.72 -3.58 7.67
N ILE A 214 19.75 -4.92 7.82
CA ILE A 214 20.82 -5.62 8.56
C ILE A 214 22.17 -5.43 7.86
N THR A 215 22.23 -5.52 6.53
CA THR A 215 23.45 -5.34 5.75
C THR A 215 24.00 -3.91 5.84
N GLU A 216 23.16 -2.88 5.74
CA GLU A 216 23.61 -1.49 5.93
C GLU A 216 24.02 -1.21 7.39
N TRP A 217 23.34 -1.79 8.39
CA TRP A 217 23.77 -1.72 9.79
C TRP A 217 25.13 -2.38 10.01
N ALA A 218 25.35 -3.57 9.42
CA ALA A 218 26.61 -4.29 9.54
C ALA A 218 27.77 -3.49 8.93
N GLN A 219 27.57 -2.92 7.74
CA GLN A 219 28.52 -1.99 7.11
C GLN A 219 28.78 -0.75 7.98
N GLU A 220 27.74 -0.14 8.56
CA GLU A 220 27.85 1.05 9.41
C GLU A 220 28.63 0.79 10.70
N LYS A 221 28.45 -0.39 11.31
CA LYS A 221 29.09 -0.77 12.58
C LYS A 221 30.43 -1.48 12.41
N GLY A 222 30.84 -1.80 11.18
CA GLY A 222 32.00 -2.65 10.91
C GLY A 222 31.83 -4.07 11.47
N PHE A 223 30.59 -4.56 11.50
CA PHE A 223 30.23 -5.90 11.97
C PHE A 223 30.26 -6.87 10.79
N ASP A 224 30.91 -8.01 10.94
CA ASP A 224 30.94 -9.05 9.92
C ASP A 224 29.69 -9.95 10.03
N LEU A 225 29.05 -10.21 8.89
CA LEU A 225 27.91 -11.14 8.81
C LEU A 225 28.38 -12.59 8.59
N GLU A 226 29.59 -12.79 8.08
CA GLU A 226 30.13 -14.14 7.88
C GLU A 226 30.44 -14.80 9.22
N GLY A 227 29.77 -15.92 9.52
CA GLY A 227 29.87 -16.60 10.80
C GLY A 227 29.05 -15.97 11.95
N ALA A 228 28.31 -14.89 11.69
CA ALA A 228 27.40 -14.31 12.68
C ALA A 228 26.22 -15.24 12.98
N THR A 229 25.62 -15.10 14.16
CA THR A 229 24.51 -15.93 14.61
C THR A 229 23.21 -15.13 14.75
N MET A 230 22.06 -15.77 14.51
CA MET A 230 20.76 -15.13 14.75
C MET A 230 19.67 -16.06 15.30
N ILE A 231 18.70 -15.44 15.98
CA ILE A 231 17.46 -16.07 16.41
C ILE A 231 16.26 -15.42 15.71
N VAL A 232 15.27 -16.23 15.29
CA VAL A 232 14.11 -15.76 14.49
C VAL A 232 12.80 -16.18 15.16
N GLN A 233 11.99 -15.23 15.60
CA GLN A 233 10.65 -15.50 16.11
C GLN A 233 9.63 -15.31 14.98
N GLY A 234 8.95 -16.37 14.58
CA GLY A 234 7.95 -16.37 13.50
C GLY A 234 8.52 -16.87 12.17
N PHE A 235 8.62 -18.19 12.01
CA PHE A 235 9.12 -18.82 10.78
C PHE A 235 8.10 -18.85 9.61
N GLY A 236 7.22 -17.84 9.53
CA GLY A 236 6.35 -17.61 8.38
C GLY A 236 7.10 -16.99 7.20
N ASN A 237 6.35 -16.39 6.27
CA ASN A 237 6.91 -15.78 5.05
C ASN A 237 8.06 -14.79 5.30
N VAL A 238 7.96 -13.94 6.33
CA VAL A 238 9.01 -12.95 6.63
C VAL A 238 10.25 -13.61 7.25
N GLY A 239 10.08 -14.37 8.33
CA GLY A 239 11.20 -15.00 9.04
C GLY A 239 11.94 -16.04 8.20
N SER A 240 11.23 -16.90 7.47
CA SER A 240 11.86 -17.92 6.62
C SER A 240 12.65 -17.32 5.46
N HIS A 241 12.13 -16.31 4.75
CA HIS A 241 12.90 -15.62 3.72
C HIS A 241 14.08 -14.83 4.30
N THR A 242 13.94 -14.20 5.48
CA THR A 242 15.06 -13.53 6.16
C THR A 242 16.18 -14.54 6.47
N ALA A 243 15.82 -15.71 7.01
CA ALA A 243 16.75 -16.80 7.28
C ALA A 243 17.46 -17.32 6.02
N THR A 244 16.70 -17.64 4.98
CA THR A 244 17.21 -18.17 3.69
C THR A 244 18.08 -17.18 2.92
N ILE A 245 17.92 -15.87 3.13
CA ILE A 245 18.74 -14.85 2.47
C ILE A 245 20.01 -14.57 3.29
N LEU A 246 19.91 -14.38 4.61
CA LEU A 246 21.07 -14.15 5.47
C LEU A 246 22.03 -15.35 5.53
N SER A 247 21.53 -16.59 5.38
CA SER A 247 22.41 -17.77 5.30
C SER A 247 23.33 -17.76 4.07
N LYS A 248 22.98 -17.01 3.00
CA LYS A 248 23.86 -16.81 1.84
C LYS A 248 24.96 -15.78 2.09
N LEU A 249 24.81 -14.99 3.16
CA LEU A 249 25.81 -14.04 3.66
C LEU A 249 26.58 -14.61 4.86
N GLY A 250 26.49 -15.93 5.10
CA GLY A 250 27.22 -16.62 6.17
C GLY A 250 26.58 -16.57 7.57
N VAL A 251 25.38 -16.01 7.72
CA VAL A 251 24.69 -15.95 9.03
C VAL A 251 24.01 -17.28 9.36
N SER A 252 24.32 -17.85 10.52
CA SER A 252 23.69 -19.07 11.02
C SER A 252 22.43 -18.77 11.84
N THR A 253 21.31 -19.43 11.53
CA THR A 253 20.10 -19.35 12.37
C THR A 253 20.19 -20.38 13.48
N VAL A 254 20.35 -19.97 14.74
CA VAL A 254 20.58 -20.88 15.89
C VAL A 254 19.34 -21.14 16.75
N ALA A 255 18.30 -20.29 16.65
CA ALA A 255 16.98 -20.58 17.22
C ALA A 255 15.84 -20.08 16.32
N VAL A 256 14.73 -20.82 16.33
CA VAL A 256 13.50 -20.49 15.62
C VAL A 256 12.29 -20.69 16.51
N GLY A 257 11.29 -19.81 16.37
CA GLY A 257 10.00 -19.95 17.06
C GLY A 257 8.81 -19.77 16.11
N ASP A 258 7.68 -20.37 16.43
CA ASP A 258 6.39 -20.10 15.81
C ASP A 258 5.22 -20.34 16.79
N HIS A 259 3.99 -20.51 16.29
CA HIS A 259 2.82 -20.75 17.14
C HIS A 259 2.74 -22.17 17.74
N SER A 260 3.64 -23.07 17.38
CA SER A 260 3.71 -24.46 17.87
C SER A 260 4.78 -24.66 18.95
N GLY A 261 5.78 -23.78 19.04
CA GLY A 261 6.84 -23.84 20.04
C GLY A 261 8.11 -23.10 19.61
N TYR A 262 9.23 -23.49 20.20
CA TYR A 262 10.56 -22.95 19.93
C TYR A 262 11.57 -24.10 19.79
N LEU A 263 12.51 -23.97 18.85
CA LEU A 263 13.60 -24.90 18.62
C LEU A 263 14.94 -24.16 18.69
N VAL A 264 15.95 -24.81 19.26
CA VAL A 264 17.35 -24.35 19.27
C VAL A 264 18.24 -25.40 18.61
N ASN A 265 19.18 -24.95 17.78
CA ASN A 265 20.26 -25.75 17.23
C ASN A 265 21.55 -24.89 17.23
N PRO A 266 22.51 -25.15 18.13
CA PRO A 266 23.76 -24.39 18.21
C PRO A 266 24.64 -24.49 16.95
N GLU A 267 24.50 -25.54 16.14
CA GLU A 267 25.23 -25.71 14.87
C GLU A 267 24.57 -24.93 13.71
N GLY A 268 23.30 -24.56 13.88
CA GLY A 268 22.51 -23.83 12.90
C GLY A 268 21.46 -24.66 12.17
N PHE A 269 20.30 -24.06 11.92
CA PHE A 269 19.27 -24.59 11.04
C PHE A 269 19.64 -24.39 9.58
N ASN A 270 19.48 -25.44 8.75
CA ASN A 270 19.39 -25.27 7.30
C ASN A 270 18.02 -24.63 6.97
N PRO A 271 17.97 -23.37 6.51
CA PRO A 271 16.70 -22.64 6.41
C PRO A 271 15.81 -23.15 5.28
N HIS A 272 16.39 -23.72 4.21
CA HIS A 272 15.64 -24.37 3.14
C HIS A 272 14.91 -25.62 3.65
N LYS A 273 15.61 -26.55 4.33
CA LYS A 273 14.99 -27.76 4.89
C LYS A 273 13.91 -27.43 5.93
N LEU A 274 14.13 -26.40 6.74
CA LEU A 274 13.13 -25.94 7.71
C LEU A 274 11.93 -25.29 7.02
N GLN A 275 12.14 -24.52 5.94
CA GLN A 275 11.07 -23.95 5.13
C GLN A 275 10.22 -25.03 4.45
N ASP A 276 10.86 -26.07 3.90
CA ASP A 276 10.18 -27.25 3.31
C ASP A 276 9.34 -27.98 4.37
N HIS A 277 9.88 -28.19 5.59
CA HIS A 277 9.15 -28.79 6.70
C HIS A 277 7.91 -27.98 7.08
N VAL A 278 8.05 -26.66 7.25
CA VAL A 278 6.94 -25.76 7.60
C VAL A 278 5.89 -25.70 6.48
N ALA A 279 6.31 -25.77 5.21
CA ALA A 279 5.39 -25.83 4.07
C ALA A 279 4.55 -27.13 4.04
N GLN A 280 5.10 -28.25 4.52
CA GLN A 280 4.43 -29.55 4.58
C GLN A 280 3.58 -29.75 5.83
N HIS A 281 4.07 -29.31 7.00
CA HIS A 281 3.45 -29.57 8.32
C HIS A 281 2.72 -28.34 8.91
N GLY A 282 2.82 -27.17 8.28
CA GLY A 282 2.19 -25.92 8.72
C GLY A 282 2.84 -25.25 9.92
N SER A 283 3.88 -25.85 10.52
CA SER A 283 4.62 -25.32 11.68
C SER A 283 6.00 -26.00 11.83
N ILE A 284 6.86 -25.47 12.72
CA ILE A 284 8.18 -26.06 13.02
C ILE A 284 8.10 -27.32 13.90
N ALA A 285 6.94 -27.62 14.49
CA ALA A 285 6.76 -28.79 15.35
C ALA A 285 7.19 -30.09 14.65
N GLY A 286 7.90 -30.95 15.40
CA GLY A 286 8.41 -32.22 14.88
C GLY A 286 9.61 -32.11 13.94
N TYR A 287 10.17 -30.92 13.67
CA TYR A 287 11.38 -30.80 12.87
C TYR A 287 12.58 -31.43 13.59
N PRO A 288 13.26 -32.45 13.01
CA PRO A 288 14.27 -33.23 13.71
C PRO A 288 15.62 -32.51 13.89
N GLY A 289 15.86 -31.43 13.15
CA GLY A 289 17.14 -30.70 13.15
C GLY A 289 17.26 -29.62 14.24
N GLY A 290 16.55 -29.76 15.37
CA GLY A 290 16.62 -28.84 16.51
C GLY A 290 16.00 -29.41 17.78
N LYS A 291 16.48 -28.96 18.94
CA LYS A 291 15.96 -29.33 20.25
C LYS A 291 14.81 -28.40 20.62
N ALA A 292 13.67 -28.94 21.04
CA ALA A 292 12.57 -28.15 21.58
C ALA A 292 12.95 -27.49 22.91
N VAL A 293 12.60 -26.21 23.06
CA VAL A 293 12.87 -25.40 24.27
C VAL A 293 11.66 -24.56 24.66
N SER A 294 11.66 -24.06 25.90
CA SER A 294 10.68 -23.10 26.39
C SER A 294 10.86 -21.70 25.75
N ARG A 295 9.84 -20.85 25.89
CA ARG A 295 9.91 -19.43 25.46
C ARG A 295 11.05 -18.69 26.17
N ASP A 296 11.26 -18.95 27.45
CA ASP A 296 12.29 -18.28 28.25
C ASP A 296 13.70 -18.68 27.79
N GLU A 297 13.93 -19.97 27.50
CA GLU A 297 15.19 -20.45 26.91
C GLU A 297 15.42 -19.90 25.49
N PHE A 298 14.38 -19.76 24.67
CA PHE A 298 14.49 -19.12 23.36
C PHE A 298 14.96 -17.66 23.46
N PHE A 299 14.34 -16.85 24.33
CA PHE A 299 14.75 -15.45 24.52
C PHE A 299 16.10 -15.31 25.22
N ALA A 300 16.52 -16.30 26.02
CA ALA A 300 17.86 -16.37 26.61
C ALA A 300 18.92 -16.98 25.68
N THR A 301 18.57 -17.39 24.45
CA THR A 301 19.53 -17.94 23.51
C THR A 301 20.43 -16.83 22.97
N LYS A 302 21.73 -16.95 23.25
CA LYS A 302 22.76 -16.03 22.76
C LYS A 302 22.87 -16.07 21.24
N ALA A 303 22.87 -14.89 20.62
CA ALA A 303 23.15 -14.71 19.20
C ALA A 303 23.71 -13.29 18.94
N ASP A 304 23.99 -12.92 17.70
CA ASP A 304 24.33 -11.54 17.35
C ASP A 304 23.10 -10.72 16.94
N ILE A 305 22.11 -11.36 16.29
CA ILE A 305 20.92 -10.72 15.72
C ILE A 305 19.63 -11.41 16.20
N PHE A 306 18.60 -10.65 16.53
CA PHE A 306 17.24 -11.14 16.75
C PHE A 306 16.26 -10.55 15.71
N VAL A 307 15.49 -11.42 15.07
CA VAL A 307 14.45 -11.03 14.10
C VAL A 307 13.06 -11.43 14.63
N PRO A 308 12.32 -10.51 15.28
CA PRO A 308 10.91 -10.71 15.59
C PRO A 308 10.04 -10.48 14.34
N ALA A 309 9.50 -11.57 13.79
CA ALA A 309 8.73 -11.65 12.55
C ALA A 309 7.38 -12.40 12.72
N ALA A 310 6.84 -12.42 13.95
CA ALA A 310 5.57 -13.07 14.31
C ALA A 310 4.40 -12.07 14.42
N LEU A 311 3.97 -11.76 15.65
CA LEU A 311 2.85 -10.87 15.98
C LEU A 311 3.33 -9.56 16.61
N GLU A 312 2.39 -8.64 16.84
CA GLU A 312 2.59 -7.47 17.69
C GLU A 312 2.96 -7.85 19.15
N ASN A 313 3.61 -6.93 19.88
CA ASN A 313 3.81 -6.94 21.33
C ASN A 313 4.38 -8.26 21.91
N GLN A 314 5.45 -8.77 21.31
CA GLN A 314 6.10 -10.04 21.70
C GLN A 314 7.26 -9.88 22.68
N VAL A 315 7.88 -8.70 22.77
CA VAL A 315 9.04 -8.47 23.64
C VAL A 315 8.66 -7.47 24.72
N GLY A 316 8.35 -7.99 25.91
CA GLY A 316 8.16 -7.18 27.11
C GLY A 316 9.48 -6.89 27.81
N VAL A 317 9.40 -6.35 29.04
CA VAL A 317 10.57 -6.11 29.89
C VAL A 317 11.30 -7.41 30.25
N LYS A 318 10.60 -8.54 30.36
CA LYS A 318 11.20 -9.85 30.67
C LYS A 318 12.08 -10.33 29.52
N GLU A 319 11.51 -10.41 28.31
CA GLU A 319 12.22 -10.81 27.10
C GLU A 319 13.38 -9.85 26.77
N ALA A 320 13.17 -8.53 26.90
CA ALA A 320 14.20 -7.52 26.69
C ALA A 320 15.39 -7.61 27.66
N ARG A 321 15.22 -8.23 28.84
CA ARG A 321 16.31 -8.53 29.78
C ARG A 321 17.00 -9.86 29.48
N ALA A 322 16.28 -10.84 28.93
CA ALA A 322 16.80 -12.16 28.61
C ALA A 322 17.67 -12.17 27.32
N LEU A 323 17.31 -11.37 26.32
CA LEU A 323 18.02 -11.29 25.04
C LEU A 323 19.50 -10.95 25.19
N ASP A 324 20.39 -11.82 24.72
CA ASP A 324 21.83 -11.55 24.54
C ASP A 324 22.13 -11.45 23.04
N VAL A 325 21.90 -10.25 22.48
CA VAL A 325 22.09 -9.90 21.06
C VAL A 325 22.62 -8.47 20.90
N ARG A 326 23.21 -8.16 19.74
CA ARG A 326 23.68 -6.82 19.38
C ARG A 326 22.63 -6.01 18.63
N LEU A 327 21.78 -6.70 17.88
CA LEU A 327 20.78 -6.11 16.98
C LEU A 327 19.41 -6.75 17.18
N VAL A 328 18.35 -5.94 17.20
CA VAL A 328 16.98 -6.37 16.97
C VAL A 328 16.47 -5.77 15.64
N ALA A 329 16.03 -6.61 14.71
CA ALA A 329 15.54 -6.19 13.39
C ALA A 329 14.06 -6.57 13.20
N GLU A 330 13.17 -5.58 13.27
CA GLU A 330 11.72 -5.83 13.36
C GLU A 330 11.09 -6.25 12.01
N GLY A 331 10.89 -7.55 11.83
CA GLY A 331 10.19 -8.13 10.67
C GLY A 331 8.66 -8.05 10.76
N ALA A 332 8.11 -8.10 11.97
CA ALA A 332 6.68 -7.86 12.25
C ALA A 332 6.41 -6.35 12.43
N ASN A 333 5.13 -5.96 12.54
CA ASN A 333 4.77 -4.59 12.95
C ASN A 333 4.65 -4.56 14.48
N GLY A 334 5.16 -3.51 15.13
CA GLY A 334 5.14 -3.32 16.58
C GLY A 334 5.48 -4.54 17.46
N PRO A 335 6.54 -5.34 17.18
CA PRO A 335 6.85 -6.52 17.99
C PRO A 335 7.42 -6.19 19.37
N LEU A 336 8.01 -5.01 19.57
CA LEU A 336 8.53 -4.55 20.86
C LEU A 336 7.45 -3.80 21.65
N HIS A 337 7.30 -4.12 22.94
CA HIS A 337 6.59 -3.26 23.87
C HIS A 337 7.45 -2.01 24.14
N PRO A 338 6.90 -0.78 24.27
CA PRO A 338 7.71 0.42 24.53
C PRO A 338 8.63 0.31 25.75
N ALA A 339 8.15 -0.33 26.83
CA ALA A 339 8.97 -0.60 28.02
C ALA A 339 10.07 -1.67 27.78
N GLY A 340 9.87 -2.60 26.84
CA GLY A 340 10.90 -3.56 26.42
C GLY A 340 11.95 -2.91 25.52
N GLU A 341 11.52 -2.08 24.56
CA GLU A 341 12.41 -1.26 23.72
C GLU A 341 13.31 -0.35 24.55
N LYS A 342 12.76 0.33 25.56
CA LYS A 342 13.57 1.15 26.48
C LYS A 342 14.70 0.35 27.13
N VAL A 343 14.42 -0.87 27.60
CA VAL A 343 15.44 -1.75 28.21
C VAL A 343 16.50 -2.19 27.19
N LEU A 344 16.12 -2.49 25.94
CA LEU A 344 17.06 -2.83 24.88
C LEU A 344 18.00 -1.65 24.56
N LEU A 345 17.45 -0.44 24.43
CA LEU A 345 18.20 0.79 24.18
C LEU A 345 19.14 1.16 25.35
N GLU A 346 18.67 1.03 26.60
CA GLU A 346 19.49 1.25 27.81
C GLU A 346 20.66 0.26 27.91
N ARG A 347 20.51 -0.95 27.35
CA ARG A 347 21.57 -1.97 27.24
C ARG A 347 22.51 -1.75 26.05
N GLY A 348 22.27 -0.74 25.21
CA GLY A 348 23.06 -0.47 24.01
C GLY A 348 22.82 -1.43 22.85
N ILE A 349 21.68 -2.14 22.84
CA ILE A 349 21.27 -3.02 21.74
C ILE A 349 20.66 -2.15 20.64
N ASP A 350 21.18 -2.26 19.41
CA ASP A 350 20.65 -1.51 18.26
C ASP A 350 19.28 -2.07 17.83
N ILE A 351 18.39 -1.18 17.36
CA ILE A 351 17.05 -1.54 16.92
C ILE A 351 16.79 -0.97 15.53
N LEU A 352 16.49 -1.85 14.56
CA LEU A 352 15.98 -1.48 13.24
C LEU A 352 14.45 -1.51 13.28
N PRO A 353 13.77 -0.35 13.30
CA PRO A 353 12.33 -0.28 13.56
C PRO A 353 11.51 -0.80 12.37
N ASP A 354 10.35 -1.36 12.67
CA ASP A 354 9.40 -1.99 11.76
C ASP A 354 8.95 -1.11 10.59
N VAL A 355 8.78 0.20 10.85
CA VAL A 355 8.44 1.21 9.84
C VAL A 355 9.53 1.32 8.76
N LEU A 356 10.78 0.98 9.08
CA LEU A 356 11.89 0.87 8.14
C LEU A 356 12.11 -0.59 7.69
N ALA A 357 12.44 -1.49 8.61
CA ALA A 357 12.97 -2.82 8.31
C ALA A 357 12.03 -3.68 7.45
N ASN A 358 10.73 -3.73 7.78
CA ASN A 358 9.77 -4.56 7.04
C ASN A 358 9.15 -3.86 5.81
N ALA A 359 9.61 -2.64 5.47
CA ALA A 359 9.02 -1.80 4.42
C ALA A 359 9.21 -2.31 2.97
N GLY A 360 10.03 -3.34 2.76
CA GLY A 360 10.21 -3.95 1.43
C GLY A 360 8.90 -4.51 0.84
N GLY A 361 8.02 -5.04 1.68
CA GLY A 361 6.72 -5.58 1.24
C GLY A 361 5.76 -4.53 0.67
N VAL A 362 5.75 -3.29 1.21
CA VAL A 362 4.96 -2.19 0.63
C VAL A 362 5.65 -1.59 -0.59
N THR A 363 6.98 -1.59 -0.62
CA THR A 363 7.78 -1.09 -1.75
C THR A 363 7.56 -1.94 -3.00
N VAL A 364 7.64 -3.27 -2.89
CA VAL A 364 7.33 -4.17 -4.02
C VAL A 364 5.83 -4.17 -4.35
N SER A 365 4.94 -3.94 -3.37
CA SER A 365 3.53 -3.70 -3.65
C SER A 365 3.28 -2.42 -4.46
N TYR A 366 4.08 -1.37 -4.28
CA TYR A 366 4.06 -0.17 -5.13
C TYR A 366 4.55 -0.49 -6.54
N PHE A 367 5.61 -1.29 -6.69
CA PHE A 367 6.08 -1.73 -8.01
C PHE A 367 5.01 -2.50 -8.78
N GLU A 368 4.26 -3.40 -8.12
CA GLU A 368 3.10 -4.08 -8.71
C GLU A 368 2.04 -3.10 -9.22
N TRP A 369 1.74 -2.06 -8.44
CA TRP A 369 0.76 -1.04 -8.83
C TRP A 369 1.25 -0.20 -10.03
N VAL A 370 2.53 0.17 -10.08
CA VAL A 370 3.14 0.86 -11.24
C VAL A 370 3.08 -0.03 -12.49
N GLN A 371 3.51 -1.28 -12.37
CA GLN A 371 3.43 -2.30 -13.43
C GLN A 371 2.00 -2.45 -13.95
N ASN A 372 1.01 -2.55 -13.05
CA ASN A 372 -0.40 -2.66 -13.40
C ASN A 372 -0.94 -1.38 -14.08
N LYS A 373 -0.55 -0.19 -13.61
CA LYS A 373 -0.97 1.09 -14.19
C LYS A 373 -0.39 1.34 -15.57
N ARG A 374 0.78 0.78 -15.87
CA ARG A 374 1.44 0.83 -17.19
C ARG A 374 1.16 -0.37 -18.09
N SER A 375 0.57 -1.44 -17.55
CA SER A 375 0.46 -2.75 -18.21
C SER A 375 1.79 -3.34 -18.66
N GLU A 376 2.85 -3.10 -17.87
CA GLU A 376 4.19 -3.67 -18.05
C GLU A 376 4.51 -4.67 -16.93
N SER A 377 5.44 -5.59 -17.17
CA SER A 377 5.98 -6.51 -16.16
C SER A 377 7.49 -6.35 -16.10
N TRP A 378 8.07 -6.39 -14.90
CA TRP A 378 9.52 -6.32 -14.69
C TRP A 378 10.10 -7.72 -14.38
N THR A 379 11.40 -7.91 -14.61
CA THR A 379 12.09 -9.14 -14.20
C THR A 379 12.27 -9.19 -12.67
N LEU A 380 12.74 -10.32 -12.15
CA LEU A 380 12.99 -10.46 -10.71
C LEU A 380 14.15 -9.56 -10.27
N GLU A 381 15.19 -9.49 -11.09
CA GLU A 381 16.40 -8.70 -10.89
C GLU A 381 16.05 -7.21 -10.86
N GLU A 382 15.24 -6.73 -11.82
CA GLU A 382 14.76 -5.35 -11.84
C GLU A 382 13.94 -4.97 -10.60
N VAL A 383 13.20 -5.92 -10.02
CA VAL A 383 12.44 -5.71 -8.77
C VAL A 383 13.37 -5.68 -7.55
N ASP A 384 14.33 -6.60 -7.50
CA ASP A 384 15.31 -6.72 -6.40
C ASP A 384 16.24 -5.49 -6.33
N ASP A 385 16.82 -5.06 -7.46
CA ASP A 385 17.71 -3.88 -7.53
C ASP A 385 17.00 -2.59 -7.08
N LYS A 386 15.74 -2.41 -7.51
CA LYS A 386 14.92 -1.26 -7.12
C LYS A 386 14.52 -1.33 -5.66
N LEU A 387 14.31 -2.53 -5.11
CA LEU A 387 14.03 -2.73 -3.69
C LEU A 387 15.26 -2.37 -2.84
N GLU A 388 16.43 -2.91 -3.15
CA GLU A 388 17.69 -2.61 -2.45
C GLU A 388 17.96 -1.10 -2.43
N THR A 389 17.91 -0.46 -3.60
CA THR A 389 18.10 0.99 -3.75
C THR A 389 17.14 1.80 -2.88
N ALA A 390 15.88 1.38 -2.77
CA ALA A 390 14.88 2.06 -1.96
C ALA A 390 15.10 1.87 -0.45
N MET A 391 15.42 0.64 -0.02
CA MET A 391 15.67 0.28 1.38
C MET A 391 16.94 0.96 1.90
N ARG A 392 18.03 0.89 1.14
CA ARG A 392 19.32 1.52 1.47
C ARG A 392 19.19 3.03 1.65
N ARG A 393 18.50 3.71 0.73
CA ARG A 393 18.23 5.15 0.85
C ARG A 393 17.42 5.47 2.11
N ALA A 394 16.37 4.71 2.40
CA ALA A 394 15.56 4.92 3.59
C ALA A 394 16.35 4.68 4.88
N TYR A 395 17.22 3.67 4.92
CA TYR A 395 18.14 3.42 6.02
C TYR A 395 19.03 4.64 6.28
N HIS A 396 19.73 5.15 5.26
CA HIS A 396 20.62 6.31 5.38
C HIS A 396 19.88 7.61 5.75
N ASP A 397 18.68 7.85 5.19
CA ASP A 397 17.83 8.99 5.56
C ASP A 397 17.52 8.96 7.08
N VAL A 398 17.25 7.77 7.64
CA VAL A 398 16.92 7.57 9.06
C VAL A 398 18.14 7.68 9.95
N THR A 399 19.25 7.00 9.63
CA THR A 399 20.46 7.03 10.48
C THR A 399 21.13 8.40 10.49
N ALA A 400 21.11 9.13 9.36
CA ALA A 400 21.55 10.52 9.31
C ALA A 400 20.75 11.42 10.27
N LEU A 401 19.40 11.33 10.26
CA LEU A 401 18.56 12.12 11.16
C LEU A 401 18.71 11.70 12.63
N ALA A 402 18.77 10.38 12.89
CA ALA A 402 18.99 9.82 14.22
C ALA A 402 20.28 10.36 14.85
N ARG A 403 21.39 10.33 14.10
CA ARG A 403 22.69 10.88 14.53
C ARG A 403 22.64 12.39 14.72
N ALA A 404 22.07 13.13 13.76
CA ALA A 404 22.02 14.59 13.80
C ALA A 404 21.19 15.16 14.96
N LYS A 405 20.12 14.47 15.37
CA LYS A 405 19.21 14.88 16.46
C LYS A 405 19.34 14.05 17.75
N ARG A 406 20.23 13.06 17.79
CA ARG A 406 20.41 12.10 18.90
C ARG A 406 19.11 11.37 19.28
N LEU A 407 18.39 10.89 18.28
CA LEU A 407 17.12 10.17 18.42
C LEU A 407 17.33 8.65 18.34
N SER A 408 16.39 7.87 18.87
CA SER A 408 16.29 6.45 18.50
C SER A 408 15.97 6.32 17.00
N MET A 409 16.35 5.20 16.38
CA MET A 409 16.02 4.97 14.96
C MET A 409 14.51 4.94 14.71
N ARG A 410 13.69 4.53 15.69
CA ARG A 410 12.22 4.57 15.57
C ARG A 410 11.69 5.99 15.46
N VAL A 411 12.05 6.87 16.40
CA VAL A 411 11.61 8.28 16.37
C VAL A 411 12.17 8.98 15.14
N ALA A 412 13.42 8.69 14.74
CA ALA A 412 13.99 9.21 13.50
C ALA A 412 13.24 8.74 12.24
N ALA A 413 12.80 7.48 12.15
CA ALA A 413 12.02 6.97 11.03
C ALA A 413 10.67 7.68 10.89
N TYR A 414 9.99 7.95 12.00
CA TYR A 414 8.75 8.73 12.03
C TYR A 414 9.04 10.20 11.67
N ALA A 415 10.11 10.79 12.19
CA ALA A 415 10.50 12.17 11.92
C ALA A 415 10.84 12.43 10.44
N VAL A 416 11.53 11.51 9.75
CA VAL A 416 11.75 11.58 8.28
C VAL A 416 10.41 11.56 7.54
N ALA A 417 9.50 10.66 7.91
CA ALA A 417 8.18 10.56 7.30
C ALA A 417 7.33 11.84 7.50
N LEU A 418 7.30 12.37 8.73
CA LEU A 418 6.57 13.59 9.09
C LEU A 418 7.14 14.83 8.37
N THR A 419 8.45 14.92 8.20
CA THR A 419 9.09 16.02 7.46
C THR A 419 8.59 16.07 6.00
N ARG A 420 8.48 14.90 5.35
CA ARG A 420 7.92 14.79 3.99
C ARG A 420 6.43 15.15 3.95
N ILE A 421 5.65 14.68 4.92
CA ILE A 421 4.21 14.98 5.01
C ILE A 421 3.97 16.47 5.25
N GLN A 422 4.77 17.11 6.11
CA GLN A 422 4.71 18.54 6.39
C GLN A 422 4.96 19.39 5.14
N ALA A 423 5.95 19.04 4.31
CA ALA A 423 6.18 19.74 3.04
C ALA A 423 4.93 19.75 2.15
N VAL A 424 4.26 18.60 2.00
CA VAL A 424 3.04 18.50 1.18
C VAL A 424 1.85 19.26 1.80
N TYR A 425 1.72 19.29 3.13
CA TYR A 425 0.69 20.13 3.78
C TYR A 425 0.94 21.62 3.59
N ARG A 426 2.21 22.08 3.65
CA ARG A 426 2.57 23.48 3.36
C ARG A 426 2.27 23.91 1.92
N GLU A 427 2.47 23.01 0.97
CA GLU A 427 2.22 23.27 -0.46
C GLU A 427 0.73 23.22 -0.84
N ARG A 428 -0.05 22.34 -0.19
CA ARG A 428 -1.47 22.09 -0.55
C ARG A 428 -2.48 22.82 0.34
N ASP A 429 -2.09 23.18 1.55
CA ASP A 429 -2.93 23.73 2.62
C ASP A 429 -4.18 22.87 2.95
N ILE A 430 -5.02 23.34 3.87
CA ILE A 430 -6.29 22.71 4.26
C ILE A 430 -7.38 23.12 3.26
N PHE A 431 -7.91 22.16 2.49
CA PHE A 431 -9.06 22.37 1.61
C PHE A 431 -10.24 21.44 1.99
N PRO A 432 -11.51 21.90 1.95
CA PRO A 432 -11.97 23.25 1.58
C PRO A 432 -11.76 24.28 2.69
N LEU A 433 -11.13 25.41 2.35
CA LEU A 433 -10.91 26.52 3.29
C LEU A 433 -12.26 27.14 3.70
N THR A 434 -12.63 26.97 4.97
CA THR A 434 -13.69 27.75 5.63
C THR A 434 -13.11 28.80 6.57
N ARG A 435 -12.25 29.68 6.03
CA ARG A 435 -12.09 31.05 6.53
C ARG A 435 -11.38 31.93 5.51
N GLY A 436 -12.09 32.93 5.02
CA GLY A 436 -11.41 34.18 4.67
C GLY A 436 -10.90 34.83 5.96
N ALA A 437 -9.75 35.50 5.88
CA ALA A 437 -9.46 36.57 6.82
C ALA A 437 -10.62 37.59 6.77
N PRO A 438 -11.01 38.22 7.90
CA PRO A 438 -12.03 39.25 7.91
C PRO A 438 -11.55 40.45 7.08
N GLY A 439 -11.99 40.50 5.81
CA GLY A 439 -11.56 41.49 4.81
C GLY A 439 -11.40 40.94 3.38
N ALA A 440 -11.21 39.62 3.20
CA ALA A 440 -10.89 39.03 1.89
C ALA A 440 -12.08 38.41 1.12
N LEU A 441 -13.31 38.47 1.66
CA LEU A 441 -14.52 38.15 0.89
C LEU A 441 -14.90 39.34 -0.02
N ARG A 442 -14.12 39.53 -1.09
CA ARG A 442 -14.69 40.12 -2.31
C ARG A 442 -15.67 39.09 -2.85
N ALA A 443 -16.93 39.22 -2.44
CA ALA A 443 -18.00 38.46 -3.05
C ALA A 443 -17.93 38.69 -4.56
N TYR A 444 -17.75 37.63 -5.34
CA TYR A 444 -18.15 37.64 -6.74
C TYR A 444 -19.68 37.77 -6.74
N ARG A 445 -20.16 39.01 -6.62
CA ARG A 445 -21.47 39.37 -7.15
C ARG A 445 -21.37 39.09 -8.64
N VAL A 446 -21.95 37.98 -9.06
CA VAL A 446 -22.53 37.92 -10.40
C VAL A 446 -23.67 38.92 -10.36
N ASP A 447 -23.39 40.17 -10.75
CA ASP A 447 -24.47 41.13 -10.97
C ASP A 447 -25.42 40.50 -11.99
N PRO A 448 -26.73 40.46 -11.71
CA PRO A 448 -27.68 39.82 -12.60
C PRO A 448 -27.61 40.52 -13.96
N MET A 449 -27.19 39.79 -14.99
CA MET A 449 -27.11 40.34 -16.35
C MET A 449 -28.47 40.93 -16.72
N THR A 450 -28.48 42.22 -17.06
CA THR A 450 -29.70 42.86 -17.54
C THR A 450 -30.17 42.14 -18.81
N PRO A 451 -31.49 42.07 -19.09
CA PRO A 451 -32.01 41.39 -20.28
C PRO A 451 -31.40 41.88 -21.60
N ALA A 452 -30.90 43.13 -21.64
CA ALA A 452 -30.16 43.69 -22.77
C ALA A 452 -28.80 43.00 -23.00
N ALA A 453 -28.02 42.74 -21.95
CA ALA A 453 -26.72 42.06 -22.05
C ALA A 453 -26.87 40.59 -22.51
N LEU A 454 -27.94 39.92 -22.08
CA LEU A 454 -28.27 38.57 -22.52
C LEU A 454 -28.67 38.53 -24.01
N ARG A 455 -29.49 39.49 -24.47
CA ARG A 455 -29.86 39.63 -25.89
C ARG A 455 -28.67 39.87 -26.80
N LEU A 456 -27.73 40.74 -26.39
CA LEU A 456 -26.55 41.05 -27.20
C LEU A 456 -25.63 39.83 -27.39
N ARG A 457 -25.48 38.98 -26.36
CA ARG A 457 -24.71 37.74 -26.46
C ARG A 457 -25.41 36.63 -27.25
N LEU A 458 -26.76 36.51 -27.18
CA LEU A 458 -27.46 35.57 -28.06
C LEU A 458 -27.41 35.99 -29.53
N LEU A 459 -27.52 37.29 -29.84
CA LEU A 459 -27.41 37.78 -31.23
C LEU A 459 -26.04 37.50 -31.85
N LEU A 460 -24.97 37.52 -31.06
CA LEU A 460 -23.61 37.17 -31.52
C LEU A 460 -23.35 35.66 -31.63
N ALA A 461 -24.27 34.80 -31.17
CA ALA A 461 -24.11 33.35 -31.15
C ALA A 461 -24.93 32.62 -32.25
N VAL A 462 -25.77 33.32 -33.02
CA VAL A 462 -26.71 32.72 -33.98
C VAL A 462 -26.57 33.35 -35.38
N ALA A 463 -25.35 33.42 -35.90
CA ALA A 463 -25.06 33.85 -37.28
C ALA A 463 -24.08 32.86 -37.96
N PRO A 464 -24.57 31.85 -38.70
CA PRO A 464 -23.72 30.94 -39.45
C PRO A 464 -23.42 31.43 -40.87
N ALA A 465 -22.16 31.23 -41.28
CA ALA A 465 -21.64 31.06 -42.64
C ALA A 465 -22.45 31.60 -43.84
N LEU A 466 -22.01 32.73 -44.40
CA LEU A 466 -22.16 33.06 -45.83
C LEU A 466 -20.91 33.82 -46.32
N HIS A 467 -20.55 33.61 -47.59
CA HIS A 467 -19.41 34.19 -48.34
C HIS A 467 -18.00 33.70 -47.99
N ALA A 468 -17.62 32.59 -48.62
CA ALA A 468 -16.24 32.35 -49.03
C ALA A 468 -15.94 33.06 -50.36
N CYS A 469 -14.71 33.60 -50.48
CA CYS A 469 -13.97 33.97 -51.69
C CYS A 469 -14.72 34.47 -52.94
N GLY A 470 -14.61 35.78 -53.20
CA GLY A 470 -14.68 36.36 -54.54
C GLY A 470 -13.89 37.67 -54.61
N ALA A 471 -12.94 37.76 -55.57
CA ALA A 471 -12.26 38.96 -56.10
C ALA A 471 -11.79 40.07 -55.10
N SER A 472 -10.49 40.29 -54.88
CA SER A 472 -9.51 40.94 -55.79
C SER A 472 -9.50 42.49 -55.72
N SER A 473 -8.26 43.03 -55.76
CA SER A 473 -7.82 44.38 -56.16
C SER A 473 -8.04 45.61 -55.25
N ALA A 474 -6.91 46.29 -54.98
CA ALA A 474 -6.71 47.75 -54.82
C ALA A 474 -7.36 48.48 -53.61
N GLU A 475 -6.80 49.54 -53.01
CA GLU A 475 -5.48 50.19 -53.11
C GLU A 475 -5.21 51.04 -51.84
N THR A 476 -4.07 51.73 -51.82
CA THR A 476 -3.64 52.85 -50.94
C THR A 476 -4.74 53.74 -50.30
N GLY A 477 -4.56 54.37 -49.13
CA GLY A 477 -3.39 54.48 -48.24
C GLY A 477 -3.53 55.64 -47.22
N GLN A 478 -2.51 55.83 -46.37
CA GLN A 478 -2.15 57.02 -45.57
C GLN A 478 -3.23 57.91 -44.89
N GLY A 479 -3.04 58.16 -43.58
CA GLY A 479 -2.88 59.55 -43.14
C GLY A 479 -3.59 60.05 -41.87
N ALA A 480 -2.79 60.70 -41.02
CA ALA A 480 -3.11 61.80 -40.11
C ALA A 480 -3.75 61.55 -38.73
N THR A 481 -3.42 62.50 -37.84
CA THR A 481 -3.44 62.47 -36.37
C THR A 481 -4.42 63.53 -35.78
N PRO A 482 -4.62 63.64 -34.45
CA PRO A 482 -5.89 64.09 -33.85
C PRO A 482 -5.91 65.59 -33.44
N PRO A 483 -6.96 66.03 -32.71
CA PRO A 483 -6.70 66.87 -31.54
C PRO A 483 -7.45 66.53 -30.23
N THR A 484 -6.69 66.72 -29.16
CA THR A 484 -6.94 67.12 -27.76
C THR A 484 -8.28 67.68 -27.24
N THR A 485 -8.43 67.51 -25.90
CA THR A 485 -9.08 68.35 -24.84
C THR A 485 -10.62 68.35 -24.68
N ALA A 486 -11.21 68.57 -23.48
CA ALA A 486 -10.68 68.93 -22.14
C ALA A 486 -11.48 68.42 -20.90
N THR A 487 -10.81 68.44 -19.74
CA THR A 487 -11.21 68.62 -18.31
C THR A 487 -12.68 68.81 -17.86
N GLY A 488 -13.04 68.22 -16.70
CA GLY A 488 -14.19 68.64 -15.86
C GLY A 488 -14.41 67.84 -14.55
N GLN A 489 -14.04 68.42 -13.41
CA GLN A 489 -14.37 68.05 -12.00
C GLN A 489 -14.50 69.38 -11.20
N PRO A 490 -14.99 69.47 -9.93
CA PRO A 490 -15.21 68.41 -8.91
C PRO A 490 -16.52 68.57 -8.06
N ALA A 491 -16.55 67.89 -6.89
CA ALA A 491 -17.08 68.34 -5.58
C ALA A 491 -18.40 67.73 -5.02
N PRO A 492 -18.56 67.62 -3.67
CA PRO A 492 -19.22 66.44 -3.04
C PRO A 492 -20.23 66.73 -1.89
N GLY A 493 -20.75 65.68 -1.23
CA GLY A 493 -21.49 65.77 0.04
C GLY A 493 -21.74 64.41 0.74
N GLN A 494 -21.50 64.33 2.05
CA GLN A 494 -21.77 63.17 2.94
C GLN A 494 -22.97 63.48 3.90
N PRO A 495 -23.15 62.82 5.08
CA PRO A 495 -23.88 61.54 5.24
C PRO A 495 -24.96 61.57 6.37
N SER A 496 -25.74 60.48 6.56
CA SER A 496 -26.42 60.23 7.85
C SER A 496 -26.92 58.79 8.06
N SER A 497 -26.46 58.16 9.14
CA SER A 497 -27.12 57.07 9.91
C SER A 497 -27.81 57.72 11.15
N PRO A 498 -28.52 57.04 12.11
CA PRO A 498 -28.47 55.62 12.52
C PRO A 498 -29.82 54.98 12.95
N GLY A 499 -29.81 53.76 13.52
CA GLY A 499 -30.81 53.35 14.54
C GLY A 499 -31.51 51.98 14.34
N PRO A 500 -31.59 51.09 15.36
CA PRO A 500 -32.09 49.71 15.23
C PRO A 500 -33.43 49.44 15.94
N LEU A 501 -34.02 48.24 15.78
CA LEU A 501 -34.90 47.60 16.79
C LEU A 501 -35.10 46.08 16.58
N VAL A 502 -35.50 45.43 17.69
CA VAL A 502 -35.42 44.00 18.08
C VAL A 502 -36.54 43.09 17.50
N ALA A 503 -36.35 41.76 17.56
CA ALA A 503 -37.29 40.67 17.15
C ALA A 503 -38.35 40.34 18.26
N PRO A 504 -39.14 39.22 18.32
CA PRO A 504 -39.05 37.89 17.67
C PRO A 504 -40.41 37.30 17.11
N PRO A 505 -40.85 36.02 17.30
CA PRO A 505 -41.20 35.05 16.22
C PRO A 505 -42.72 34.65 16.25
N PRO A 506 -43.25 33.50 15.72
CA PRO A 506 -42.66 32.39 14.95
C PRO A 506 -43.47 31.93 13.69
N GLY A 507 -42.96 30.94 12.96
CA GLY A 507 -43.73 30.22 11.93
C GLY A 507 -42.91 29.16 11.18
N ALA A 508 -43.33 27.90 11.21
CA ALA A 508 -42.68 26.80 10.50
C ALA A 508 -43.24 26.64 9.07
N GLN A 509 -42.40 26.29 8.09
CA GLN A 509 -42.84 25.68 6.84
C GLN A 509 -41.73 24.85 6.16
N ALA A 510 -42.14 23.91 5.32
CA ALA A 510 -41.33 22.77 4.88
C ALA A 510 -40.40 23.07 3.70
N TRP A 511 -39.30 22.31 3.60
CA TRP A 511 -38.42 22.30 2.44
C TRP A 511 -38.93 21.30 1.40
N VAL A 512 -39.32 21.80 0.23
CA VAL A 512 -39.67 20.98 -0.94
C VAL A 512 -38.43 20.76 -1.80
N THR A 513 -38.11 19.50 -2.08
CA THR A 513 -37.05 19.09 -3.00
C THR A 513 -37.48 19.25 -4.45
N GLY A 514 -36.83 20.15 -5.20
CA GLY A 514 -37.02 20.31 -6.65
C GLY A 514 -35.97 19.56 -7.45
N GLY A 515 -36.27 18.32 -7.88
CA GLY A 515 -35.46 17.59 -8.85
C GLY A 515 -35.93 17.86 -10.28
N LEU A 516 -35.02 18.21 -11.20
CA LEU A 516 -35.36 18.32 -12.62
C LEU A 516 -35.43 16.92 -13.26
N VAL A 517 -36.57 16.59 -13.85
CA VAL A 517 -36.74 15.46 -14.76
C VAL A 517 -36.94 16.03 -16.17
N CYS A 518 -36.02 15.73 -17.09
CA CYS A 518 -36.21 16.04 -18.51
C CYS A 518 -37.04 14.93 -19.17
N THR A 519 -38.22 15.29 -19.66
CA THR A 519 -39.05 14.45 -20.53
C THR A 519 -38.91 14.89 -21.98
N THR A 520 -38.60 13.97 -22.88
CA THR A 520 -38.94 14.08 -24.30
C THR A 520 -39.49 12.75 -24.78
N SER A 521 -40.74 12.76 -25.25
CA SER A 521 -41.34 11.75 -26.10
C SER A 521 -40.75 11.88 -27.54
N ASP A 522 -40.95 10.99 -28.52
CA ASP A 522 -42.11 10.14 -28.76
C ASP A 522 -41.82 8.89 -29.63
N HIS A 523 -42.70 7.89 -29.47
CA HIS A 523 -43.11 6.84 -30.45
C HIS A 523 -42.02 5.86 -31.00
N THR A 524 -42.27 4.55 -31.17
CA THR A 524 -43.52 3.85 -31.55
C THR A 524 -43.78 2.49 -30.85
N ARG A 525 -45.08 2.18 -30.75
CA ARG A 525 -45.83 0.88 -30.71
C ARG A 525 -45.08 -0.40 -31.17
N THR A 526 -45.38 -1.65 -30.73
CA THR A 526 -46.64 -2.24 -30.15
C THR A 526 -46.44 -3.66 -29.57
N MET A 527 -47.29 -4.06 -28.59
CA MET A 527 -47.80 -5.41 -28.18
C MET A 527 -46.79 -6.58 -27.97
N PHE A 528 -46.95 -7.54 -27.03
CA PHE A 528 -48.16 -8.17 -26.47
C PHE A 528 -48.07 -8.42 -24.94
N GLY A 529 -49.21 -8.77 -24.32
CA GLY A 529 -49.37 -9.05 -22.89
C GLY A 529 -48.98 -10.47 -22.41
N PRO A 530 -49.17 -10.77 -21.11
CA PRO A 530 -48.54 -11.90 -20.42
C PRO A 530 -49.46 -13.14 -20.27
N PRO A 531 -48.91 -14.27 -19.77
CA PRO A 531 -49.68 -15.24 -18.99
C PRO A 531 -49.11 -15.48 -17.57
N ALA A 532 -49.88 -16.23 -16.77
CA ALA A 532 -49.81 -16.27 -15.31
C ALA A 532 -49.14 -17.53 -14.71
N ALA A 533 -49.42 -17.79 -13.43
CA ALA A 533 -48.77 -18.72 -12.51
C ALA A 533 -48.77 -20.22 -12.89
N ALA A 534 -47.88 -20.96 -12.20
CA ALA A 534 -47.59 -22.41 -12.33
C ALA A 534 -48.70 -23.35 -11.77
N PRO A 535 -48.58 -24.70 -11.90
CA PRO A 535 -47.81 -25.48 -10.90
C PRO A 535 -47.14 -26.82 -11.36
N PHE A 536 -46.25 -27.33 -10.48
CA PHE A 536 -45.72 -28.70 -10.22
C PHE A 536 -46.02 -29.94 -11.11
N ALA A 537 -44.94 -30.67 -11.48
CA ALA A 537 -44.70 -32.14 -11.46
C ALA A 537 -43.33 -32.42 -12.15
N SER A 538 -42.25 -32.99 -11.58
CA SER A 538 -41.94 -34.26 -10.87
C SER A 538 -41.53 -35.45 -11.77
N CYS A 539 -40.29 -35.93 -11.55
CA CYS A 539 -39.72 -37.28 -11.77
C CYS A 539 -39.02 -37.71 -13.08
N GLN A 540 -37.81 -38.29 -12.84
CA GLN A 540 -37.18 -39.48 -13.45
C GLN A 540 -36.19 -39.38 -14.63
N ASP A 541 -35.40 -40.45 -14.77
CA ASP A 541 -33.97 -40.49 -15.08
C ASP A 541 -33.61 -41.33 -16.34
N TRP A 542 -32.62 -40.85 -17.13
CA TRP A 542 -31.62 -41.61 -17.94
C TRP A 542 -32.11 -42.51 -19.12
N PRO A 543 -31.26 -42.97 -20.08
CA PRO A 543 -29.89 -42.57 -20.49
C PRO A 543 -29.62 -42.45 -22.03
N ASP A 544 -28.37 -42.06 -22.37
CA ASP A 544 -27.50 -42.49 -23.50
C ASP A 544 -27.81 -42.30 -25.01
N ASP A 545 -26.96 -41.42 -25.60
CA ASP A 545 -26.00 -41.68 -26.71
C ASP A 545 -26.41 -41.64 -28.22
N ARG A 546 -25.51 -41.01 -29.02
CA ARG A 546 -25.26 -41.10 -30.49
C ARG A 546 -26.02 -40.25 -31.56
N PHE A 547 -25.27 -39.27 -32.07
CA PHE A 547 -24.81 -39.06 -33.48
C PHE A 547 -25.68 -38.42 -34.61
N VAL A 548 -24.93 -37.61 -35.40
CA VAL A 548 -25.02 -37.20 -36.83
C VAL A 548 -25.62 -35.82 -37.21
N SER A 549 -24.91 -35.14 -38.14
CA SER A 549 -25.36 -34.07 -39.06
C SER A 549 -25.51 -32.65 -38.49
N GLN A 550 -25.07 -31.55 -39.11
CA GLN A 550 -24.08 -31.22 -40.16
C GLN A 550 -24.26 -29.71 -40.44
N GLN A 551 -23.14 -29.02 -40.70
CA GLN A 551 -22.94 -27.87 -41.63
C GLN A 551 -22.25 -26.66 -41.01
N ILE A 552 -21.04 -26.41 -41.52
CA ILE A 552 -20.27 -25.17 -41.35
C ILE A 552 -20.35 -24.42 -42.68
N GLY A 553 -20.87 -23.19 -42.64
CA GLY A 553 -20.86 -22.25 -43.77
C GLY A 553 -19.58 -21.41 -43.82
N ALA A 554 -19.16 -21.01 -45.02
CA ALA A 554 -17.81 -20.54 -45.30
C ALA A 554 -17.55 -19.02 -45.12
N LEU A 555 -16.26 -18.67 -45.08
CA LEU A 555 -15.70 -17.32 -45.22
C LEU A 555 -16.01 -16.70 -46.60
N PRO A 556 -15.83 -15.37 -46.74
CA PRO A 556 -14.81 -14.93 -47.70
C PRO A 556 -13.86 -13.83 -47.19
N CYS A 557 -12.78 -13.60 -47.94
CA CYS A 557 -11.64 -12.74 -47.64
C CYS A 557 -11.90 -11.23 -47.85
N GLY A 558 -11.07 -10.37 -47.23
CA GLY A 558 -11.01 -8.92 -47.52
C GLY A 558 -9.84 -8.51 -48.43
N PRO A 559 -9.53 -7.20 -48.56
CA PRO A 559 -8.30 -6.70 -49.19
C PRO A 559 -7.39 -5.85 -48.25
N CYS A 560 -6.25 -5.40 -48.79
CA CYS A 560 -5.00 -5.22 -48.04
C CYS A 560 -4.60 -3.78 -47.58
N SER A 561 -3.86 -3.77 -46.48
CA SER A 561 -2.63 -3.02 -46.11
C SER A 561 -2.10 -1.83 -46.95
N PHE A 562 -1.53 -0.85 -46.23
CA PHE A 562 -0.27 -0.19 -46.60
C PHE A 562 0.65 -0.03 -45.37
N ALA A 563 1.88 -0.56 -45.46
CA ALA A 563 2.98 -0.29 -44.54
C ALA A 563 4.30 -0.37 -45.32
N PHE A 564 5.22 0.56 -45.09
CA PHE A 564 6.52 0.61 -45.76
C PHE A 564 7.55 -0.31 -45.09
N VAL A 565 8.41 -0.92 -45.90
CA VAL A 565 9.64 -1.65 -45.51
C VAL A 565 10.73 -1.23 -46.50
N PRO A 566 11.96 -0.92 -46.03
CA PRO A 566 13.12 -1.75 -46.34
C PRO A 566 14.10 -1.87 -45.15
N GLU A 567 15.01 -2.84 -45.02
CA GLU A 567 15.24 -4.10 -45.73
C GLU A 567 16.12 -5.05 -44.87
N ALA A 568 15.98 -6.36 -45.12
CA ALA A 568 17.04 -7.39 -45.29
C ALA A 568 18.26 -7.47 -44.33
N THR A 569 18.83 -8.62 -43.93
CA THR A 569 18.61 -10.09 -44.09
C THR A 569 19.53 -10.82 -43.06
N ARG A 570 19.69 -12.16 -42.90
CA ARG A 570 19.25 -13.38 -43.62
C ARG A 570 19.24 -14.60 -42.65
N GLN A 571 18.38 -15.59 -42.96
CA GLN A 571 18.57 -17.07 -42.85
C GLN A 571 19.21 -17.71 -41.60
N MET A 572 18.45 -18.51 -40.81
CA MET A 572 18.23 -20.00 -40.93
C MET A 572 19.28 -20.83 -40.16
N ARG A 573 18.98 -21.99 -39.55
CA ARG A 573 17.72 -22.71 -39.23
C ARG A 573 18.01 -23.70 -38.09
N SER A 574 17.03 -23.98 -37.23
CA SER A 574 17.13 -24.98 -36.15
C SER A 574 16.49 -26.33 -36.55
N HIS A 575 17.09 -27.45 -36.13
CA HIS A 575 16.43 -28.76 -36.10
C HIS A 575 16.32 -29.32 -34.66
N ARG A 576 15.17 -29.93 -34.39
CA ARG A 576 14.84 -30.88 -33.29
C ARG A 576 15.41 -32.29 -33.64
N PRO A 577 15.40 -33.33 -32.77
CA PRO A 577 14.35 -33.65 -31.78
C PRO A 577 14.77 -34.35 -30.44
N GLU A 578 13.76 -34.61 -29.59
CA GLU A 578 13.37 -35.84 -28.83
C GLU A 578 14.42 -36.93 -28.49
N ALA A 579 14.33 -37.76 -27.42
CA ALA A 579 13.51 -37.84 -26.20
C ALA A 579 14.04 -39.01 -25.29
N CYS A 580 13.32 -39.36 -24.21
CA CYS A 580 13.36 -40.62 -23.42
C CYS A 580 14.37 -40.79 -22.25
N CYS A 581 14.13 -41.84 -21.44
CA CYS A 581 14.32 -41.88 -19.98
C CYS A 581 15.28 -42.98 -19.45
N TYR A 582 15.41 -43.03 -18.11
CA TYR A 582 15.89 -44.10 -17.20
C TYR A 582 17.35 -44.11 -16.66
N ARG A 583 17.43 -44.39 -15.33
CA ARG A 583 18.59 -44.67 -14.45
C ARG A 583 18.88 -46.21 -14.42
N PRO A 584 19.89 -46.81 -13.71
CA PRO A 584 20.75 -46.29 -12.60
C PRO A 584 22.24 -46.75 -12.59
N GLY A 585 23.01 -46.41 -11.53
CA GLY A 585 24.28 -47.07 -11.17
C GLY A 585 25.30 -46.17 -10.44
N SER A 586 26.01 -46.66 -9.42
CA SER A 586 27.01 -45.89 -8.62
C SER A 586 28.38 -46.64 -8.55
N PRO A 587 29.41 -46.23 -7.78
CA PRO A 587 30.76 -45.91 -8.27
C PRO A 587 31.83 -46.98 -7.90
N PRO A 588 33.16 -46.76 -8.08
CA PRO A 588 33.96 -45.95 -7.11
C PRO A 588 35.16 -45.14 -7.68
N ASP A 589 35.80 -44.38 -6.78
CA ASP A 589 37.13 -43.71 -6.81
C ASP A 589 38.33 -44.70 -7.00
N PRO A 590 39.64 -44.29 -7.05
CA PRO A 590 40.26 -42.98 -6.71
C PRO A 590 41.34 -42.43 -7.69
N GLY A 591 41.88 -41.22 -7.44
CA GLY A 591 43.18 -40.79 -7.99
C GLY A 591 43.54 -39.31 -7.80
N GLU A 592 44.61 -39.02 -7.06
CA GLU A 592 45.17 -37.67 -6.85
C GLU A 592 45.81 -37.06 -8.11
N VAL A 593 45.90 -35.73 -8.19
CA VAL A 593 47.16 -34.95 -8.28
C VAL A 593 46.87 -33.43 -8.33
N MET A 594 47.79 -32.64 -7.78
CA MET A 594 47.66 -31.20 -7.51
C MET A 594 47.95 -30.24 -8.71
N VAL A 595 47.74 -28.95 -8.40
CA VAL A 595 48.50 -27.73 -8.80
C VAL A 595 47.73 -26.75 -9.69
N GLY A 596 47.63 -25.49 -9.23
CA GLY A 596 47.29 -24.35 -10.10
C GLY A 596 46.60 -23.15 -9.44
N ARG A 597 47.33 -22.32 -8.67
CA ARG A 597 46.92 -20.91 -8.48
C ARG A 597 47.09 -20.16 -9.80
N PRO A 598 46.33 -19.07 -10.01
CA PRO A 598 47.03 -17.82 -10.34
C PRO A 598 46.66 -16.65 -9.44
N LEU A 599 47.62 -15.73 -9.31
CA LEU A 599 47.58 -14.54 -8.50
C LEU A 599 47.07 -13.33 -9.31
N VAL A 600 46.52 -12.35 -8.60
CA VAL A 600 46.17 -11.00 -9.04
C VAL A 600 47.22 -10.34 -9.95
N ILE A 601 46.76 -9.67 -11.02
CA ILE A 601 47.44 -8.49 -11.59
C ILE A 601 46.43 -7.36 -11.73
N ALA A 602 46.74 -6.21 -11.13
CA ALA A 602 45.99 -4.97 -11.28
C ALA A 602 46.54 -4.13 -12.46
N SER A 603 45.69 -3.37 -13.14
CA SER A 603 46.12 -2.33 -14.10
C SER A 603 45.67 -0.94 -13.63
N ARG A 604 46.56 0.04 -13.78
CA ARG A 604 46.37 1.42 -13.31
C ARG A 604 45.80 2.32 -14.43
N GLY A 605 44.65 2.92 -14.16
CA GLY A 605 44.43 4.37 -14.24
C GLY A 605 44.30 5.06 -15.60
N ARG A 606 43.30 5.94 -15.69
CA ARG A 606 43.51 7.38 -15.98
C ARG A 606 42.36 8.21 -15.36
N ARG A 607 42.69 9.41 -14.89
CA ARG A 607 41.72 10.39 -14.40
C ARG A 607 41.03 11.08 -15.58
N ALA A 608 39.75 11.37 -15.45
CA ALA A 608 39.12 12.50 -16.13
C ALA A 608 38.59 13.45 -15.05
N VAL A 609 38.99 14.72 -15.14
CA VAL A 609 38.57 15.79 -14.23
C VAL A 609 37.45 16.56 -14.90
N LEU A 610 36.33 16.75 -14.21
CA LEU A 610 35.28 17.69 -14.59
C LEU A 610 35.21 18.79 -13.53
N VAL A 611 35.85 19.92 -13.83
CA VAL A 611 35.75 21.16 -13.06
C VAL A 611 34.59 21.99 -13.60
N ALA A 612 33.92 22.70 -12.70
CA ALA A 612 32.78 23.55 -13.00
C ALA A 612 33.15 24.73 -13.92
N GLY A 613 32.16 25.17 -14.72
CA GLY A 613 32.21 26.41 -15.48
C GLY A 613 30.82 27.02 -15.62
N ALA A 614 30.54 28.08 -14.87
CA ALA A 614 29.46 29.00 -15.21
C ALA A 614 29.98 30.01 -16.25
N PRO A 615 29.10 30.52 -17.12
CA PRO A 615 28.78 31.95 -17.02
C PRO A 615 27.27 32.18 -17.07
N GLY A 616 26.82 33.42 -16.83
CA GLY A 616 25.41 33.79 -16.90
C GLY A 616 25.17 35.14 -17.57
N TRP A 617 23.95 35.64 -17.36
CA TRP A 617 23.42 36.98 -17.71
C TRP A 617 23.06 37.26 -19.18
N ALA A 618 21.89 37.91 -19.32
CA ALA A 618 21.26 38.49 -20.52
C ALA A 618 20.89 37.47 -21.65
N THR A 619 19.70 37.50 -22.25
CA THR A 619 18.55 38.43 -22.18
C THR A 619 17.23 37.68 -22.07
#